data_AF-A0A8T5UIL7-F1
#
_entry.id   AF-A0A8T5UIL7-F1
#
_cell.length_a   1.000
_cell.length_b   1.000
_cell.length_c   1.000
_cell.angle_alpha   90.00
_cell.angle_beta   90.00
_cell.angle_gamma   90.00
#
_symmetry.space_group_name_H-M   'P 1'
#
loop_
_entity.id
_entity.type
_entity.pdbx_description
1 polymer ?
#
loop_
_entity_poly.entity_id
_entity_poly.type
_entity_poly.pdbx_seq_one_letter_code
_entity_poly.pdbx_strand_id
1 'polypeptide(L)'
;MENPRKDNKKPAIIKDTPPKSNPKFSREKKKDQKKSFFKKKKNINKSNLNISTVEDVELGIPLVPELPKKKNKLTINSPGLSADLLQKWKTLKSDNTKVVLVNCERCREVIPVPIPKNYIIKSDLPIVPISYVHSNSHMKDQHCIT
;
A
#
# COMPACT_ATOMS: atom_id res chain seq x y z
N MET A 1 -73.74 -5.20 0.53
CA MET A 1 -72.47 -5.57 1.18
C MET A 1 -71.37 -4.72 0.55
N GLU A 2 -71.08 -3.60 1.17
CA GLU A 2 -69.98 -2.71 0.80
C GLU A 2 -68.65 -3.29 1.30
N ASN A 3 -67.58 -3.15 0.51
CA ASN A 3 -66.21 -3.36 0.98
C ASN A 3 -65.28 -2.31 0.33
N PRO A 4 -64.30 -1.73 1.05
CA PRO A 4 -63.82 -0.39 0.77
C PRO A 4 -62.46 -0.30 0.05
N ARG A 5 -62.32 0.84 -0.64
CA ARG A 5 -61.15 1.70 -0.90
C ARG A 5 -59.75 1.05 -0.86
N LYS A 6 -59.09 1.03 -2.02
CA LYS A 6 -57.62 0.94 -2.14
C LYS A 6 -57.06 2.30 -2.59
N ASP A 7 -56.42 3.00 -1.67
CA ASP A 7 -55.69 4.24 -1.93
C ASP A 7 -54.34 3.94 -2.57
N ASN A 8 -54.20 4.25 -3.87
CA ASN A 8 -52.92 4.19 -4.59
C ASN A 8 -52.16 5.51 -4.44
N LYS A 9 -51.25 5.56 -3.47
CA LYS A 9 -50.28 6.66 -3.29
C LYS A 9 -49.13 6.49 -4.29
N LYS A 10 -49.11 7.29 -5.38
CA LYS A 10 -47.92 7.45 -6.24
C LYS A 10 -46.94 8.43 -5.59
N PRO A 11 -45.65 8.09 -5.40
CA PRO A 11 -44.64 9.08 -5.06
C PRO A 11 -44.11 9.78 -6.32
N ALA A 12 -43.93 11.09 -6.17
CA ALA A 12 -43.52 12.04 -7.20
C ALA A 12 -42.05 11.88 -7.62
N ILE A 13 -41.79 12.13 -8.91
CA ILE A 13 -40.47 12.17 -9.53
C ILE A 13 -39.85 13.54 -9.26
N ILE A 14 -38.74 13.57 -8.51
CA ILE A 14 -37.93 14.77 -8.29
C ILE A 14 -36.86 14.83 -9.39
N LYS A 15 -36.81 15.96 -10.09
CA LYS A 15 -35.84 16.32 -11.13
C LYS A 15 -34.64 16.99 -10.45
N ASP A 16 -33.42 16.58 -10.75
CA ASP A 16 -32.22 17.34 -10.41
C ASP A 16 -31.25 17.42 -11.61
N THR A 17 -31.07 18.66 -12.07
CA THR A 17 -30.10 19.15 -13.05
C THR A 17 -28.69 19.25 -12.47
N PRO A 18 -27.61 18.93 -13.22
CA PRO A 18 -26.23 19.23 -12.79
C PRO A 18 -25.81 20.69 -13.09
N PRO A 19 -25.03 21.34 -12.21
CA PRO A 19 -24.58 22.72 -12.38
C PRO A 19 -23.30 22.85 -13.22
N LYS A 20 -23.19 23.97 -13.95
CA LYS A 20 -22.00 24.47 -14.65
C LYS A 20 -21.08 25.23 -13.68
N SER A 21 -19.76 25.08 -13.79
CA SER A 21 -18.78 26.19 -13.69
C SER A 21 -17.32 25.75 -13.90
N ASN A 22 -16.63 26.37 -14.88
CA ASN A 22 -15.16 26.51 -14.93
C ASN A 22 -14.73 27.75 -14.10
N PRO A 23 -13.46 27.88 -13.67
CA PRO A 23 -12.58 28.81 -14.40
C PRO A 23 -11.06 28.46 -14.44
N LYS A 24 -10.42 29.08 -15.45
CA LYS A 24 -8.98 29.14 -15.76
C LYS A 24 -8.14 29.75 -14.63
N PHE A 25 -6.88 29.34 -14.49
CA PHE A 25 -5.81 30.24 -14.01
C PHE A 25 -4.44 29.94 -14.64
N SER A 26 -3.95 30.92 -15.40
CA SER A 26 -2.59 31.09 -15.87
C SER A 26 -1.68 31.60 -14.73
N ARG A 27 -0.39 31.23 -14.74
CA ARG A 27 0.67 32.12 -14.24
C ARG A 27 2.04 31.75 -14.81
N GLU A 28 2.56 32.67 -15.61
CA GLU A 28 3.98 32.80 -15.93
C GLU A 28 4.81 33.09 -14.65
N LYS A 29 6.07 32.66 -14.64
CA LYS A 29 7.20 33.53 -14.25
C LYS A 29 8.55 32.97 -14.72
N LYS A 30 9.28 33.86 -15.41
CA LYS A 30 10.67 33.81 -15.89
C LYS A 30 11.68 33.72 -14.74
N LYS A 31 12.85 33.10 -14.95
CA LYS A 31 14.15 33.79 -15.11
C LYS A 31 15.39 32.88 -14.93
N ASP A 32 16.32 33.08 -15.86
CA ASP A 32 17.79 33.15 -15.73
C ASP A 32 18.57 31.89 -15.28
N GLN A 33 19.20 31.18 -16.22
CA GLN A 33 20.55 31.38 -16.77
C GLN A 33 21.69 30.78 -15.94
N LYS A 34 22.35 29.79 -16.58
CA LYS A 34 23.78 29.46 -16.57
C LYS A 34 24.45 29.14 -15.21
N LYS A 35 24.90 27.90 -15.07
CA LYS A 35 26.32 27.56 -15.31
C LYS A 35 26.55 26.05 -15.32
N SER A 36 27.21 25.65 -16.40
CA SER A 36 27.83 24.37 -16.67
C SER A 36 28.94 24.03 -15.67
N PHE A 37 28.91 22.82 -15.10
CA PHE A 37 30.13 22.09 -14.75
C PHE A 37 29.93 20.60 -15.03
N PHE A 38 30.53 20.14 -16.13
CA PHE A 38 30.92 18.74 -16.28
C PHE A 38 31.99 18.43 -15.23
N LYS A 39 31.83 17.33 -14.47
CA LYS A 39 32.80 16.20 -14.51
C LYS A 39 32.46 15.07 -13.51
N LYS A 40 32.59 13.86 -14.07
CA LYS A 40 32.87 12.55 -13.46
C LYS A 40 31.79 11.91 -12.58
N LYS A 41 30.98 11.06 -13.24
CA LYS A 41 30.46 9.81 -12.64
C LYS A 41 31.65 8.99 -12.12
N LYS A 42 31.85 8.99 -10.80
CA LYS A 42 32.67 7.98 -10.13
C LYS A 42 31.72 6.86 -9.72
N ASN A 43 31.72 5.77 -10.49
CA ASN A 43 31.14 4.50 -10.07
C ASN A 43 31.94 4.03 -8.86
N ILE A 44 31.45 4.31 -7.65
CA ILE A 44 31.96 3.69 -6.43
C ILE A 44 31.08 2.48 -6.20
N ASN A 45 31.61 1.31 -6.56
CA ASN A 45 31.11 0.04 -6.05
C ASN A 45 31.20 0.12 -4.53
N LYS A 46 30.05 0.21 -3.85
CA LYS A 46 29.92 0.07 -2.39
C LYS A 46 30.17 -1.40 -2.03
N SER A 47 31.41 -1.81 -2.07
CA SER A 47 31.89 -2.99 -1.37
C SER A 47 33.06 -2.55 -0.50
N ASN A 48 32.80 -2.49 0.80
CA ASN A 48 33.77 -2.30 1.89
C ASN A 48 34.25 -0.86 2.10
N LEU A 49 33.39 -0.01 2.69
CA LEU A 49 33.84 1.12 3.50
C LEU A 49 33.91 0.64 4.95
N ASN A 50 35.07 0.10 5.31
CA ASN A 50 35.48 -0.04 6.71
C ASN A 50 35.97 1.36 7.12
N ILE A 51 35.04 2.23 7.54
CA ILE A 51 35.42 3.51 8.16
C ILE A 51 35.52 3.22 9.65
N SER A 52 36.69 2.75 10.08
CA SER A 52 37.15 2.92 11.45
C SER A 52 38.16 4.06 11.36
N THR A 53 37.77 5.24 11.82
CA THR A 53 38.68 6.39 11.88
C THR A 53 39.70 6.13 13.00
N VAL A 54 40.94 6.58 12.82
CA VAL A 54 42.04 6.33 13.78
C VAL A 54 41.69 6.82 15.19
N GLU A 55 40.83 7.83 15.29
CA GLU A 55 40.30 8.39 16.54
C GLU A 55 39.36 7.42 17.29
N ASP A 56 38.60 6.56 16.61
CA ASP A 56 37.65 5.63 17.25
C ASP A 56 38.37 4.50 17.99
N VAL A 57 39.59 4.16 17.56
CA VAL A 57 40.45 3.16 18.21
C VAL A 57 41.04 3.72 19.51
N GLU A 58 41.36 5.01 19.53
CA GLU A 58 41.96 5.69 20.68
C GLU A 58 40.94 5.92 21.82
N LEU A 59 39.66 6.09 21.47
CA LEU A 59 38.55 6.23 22.40
C LEU A 59 38.03 4.90 22.98
N GLY A 60 38.66 3.77 22.64
CA GLY A 60 38.29 2.45 23.17
C GLY A 60 36.86 2.02 22.84
N ILE A 61 36.29 2.53 21.75
CA ILE A 61 34.91 2.23 21.36
C ILE A 61 34.87 0.78 20.85
N PRO A 62 34.13 -0.13 21.50
CA PRO A 62 34.03 -1.50 21.02
C PRO A 62 33.31 -1.52 19.67
N LEU A 63 33.84 -2.28 18.72
CA LEU A 63 33.22 -2.51 17.41
C LEU A 63 31.82 -3.07 17.60
N VAL A 64 30.81 -2.35 17.08
CA VAL A 64 29.42 -2.82 17.08
C VAL A 64 29.36 -4.13 16.27
N PRO A 65 28.81 -5.21 16.83
CA PRO A 65 28.71 -6.47 16.11
C PRO A 65 27.90 -6.28 14.82
N GLU A 66 28.33 -6.94 13.74
CA GLU A 66 27.59 -6.89 12.47
C GLU A 66 26.13 -7.32 12.68
N LEU A 67 25.19 -6.52 12.16
CA LEU A 67 23.78 -6.86 12.17
C LEU A 67 23.56 -8.27 11.57
N PRO A 68 22.79 -9.14 12.24
CA PRO A 68 22.52 -10.48 11.72
C PRO A 68 21.87 -10.38 10.33
N LYS A 69 22.59 -10.84 9.31
CA LYS A 69 22.13 -10.87 7.92
C LYS A 69 20.89 -11.76 7.83
N LYS A 70 19.70 -11.17 7.66
CA LYS A 70 18.45 -11.92 7.49
C LYS A 70 18.56 -12.80 6.24
N LYS A 71 18.77 -14.11 6.41
CA LYS A 71 18.92 -15.08 5.30
C LYS A 71 17.59 -15.50 4.67
N ASN A 72 16.46 -15.17 5.31
CA ASN A 72 15.16 -15.70 4.91
C ASN A 72 14.50 -14.74 3.90
N LYS A 73 14.83 -14.90 2.62
CA LYS A 73 13.92 -14.48 1.55
C LYS A 73 12.76 -15.49 1.53
N LEU A 74 11.52 -15.02 1.51
CA LEU A 74 10.35 -15.85 1.23
C LEU A 74 10.55 -16.50 -0.14
N THR A 75 10.91 -17.78 -0.17
CA THR A 75 11.05 -18.59 -1.39
C THR A 75 9.80 -19.44 -1.58
N ILE A 76 9.59 -19.92 -2.82
CA ILE A 76 8.46 -20.80 -3.19
C ILE A 76 8.44 -22.09 -2.35
N ASN A 77 9.57 -22.47 -1.75
CA ASN A 77 9.72 -23.69 -0.96
C ASN A 77 9.37 -23.49 0.53
N SER A 78 8.81 -22.34 0.91
CA SER A 78 8.37 -22.13 2.29
C SER A 78 7.05 -22.86 2.55
N PRO A 79 6.93 -23.58 3.69
CA PRO A 79 5.72 -24.35 3.99
C PRO A 79 4.51 -23.41 4.09
N GLY A 80 3.47 -23.71 3.32
CA GLY A 80 2.21 -22.93 3.31
C GLY A 80 2.13 -21.79 2.29
N LEU A 81 3.13 -21.61 1.42
CA LEU A 81 3.09 -20.58 0.36
C LEU A 81 3.03 -21.22 -1.03
N SER A 82 1.85 -21.14 -1.66
CA SER A 82 1.70 -21.56 -3.06
C SER A 82 2.36 -20.56 -4.01
N ALA A 83 2.81 -21.05 -5.17
CA ALA A 83 3.40 -20.20 -6.21
C ALA A 83 2.41 -19.12 -6.71
N ASP A 84 1.12 -19.45 -6.76
CA ASP A 84 0.04 -18.53 -7.13
C ASP A 84 -0.12 -17.39 -6.12
N LEU A 85 -0.06 -17.68 -4.82
CA LEU A 85 -0.11 -16.66 -3.77
C LEU A 85 1.07 -15.69 -3.88
N LEU A 86 2.27 -16.18 -4.18
CA LEU A 86 3.45 -15.34 -4.40
C LEU A 86 3.31 -14.44 -5.64
N GLN A 87 2.71 -14.93 -6.72
CA GLN A 87 2.42 -14.10 -7.89
C GLN A 87 1.41 -13.01 -7.55
N LYS A 88 0.28 -13.38 -6.94
CA LYS A 88 -0.75 -12.42 -6.48
C LYS A 88 -0.18 -11.37 -5.55
N TRP A 89 0.66 -11.77 -4.60
CA TRP A 89 1.34 -10.87 -3.67
C TRP A 89 2.23 -9.84 -4.40
N LYS A 90 3.01 -10.29 -5.38
CA LYS A 90 3.85 -9.41 -6.19
C LYS A 90 3.03 -8.45 -7.05
N THR A 91 1.93 -8.93 -7.65
CA THR A 91 1.05 -8.11 -8.50
C THR A 91 0.31 -7.03 -7.71
N LEU A 92 -0.14 -7.35 -6.49
CA LEU A 92 -0.87 -6.41 -5.63
C LEU A 92 0.04 -5.40 -4.92
N LYS A 93 1.35 -5.69 -4.85
CA LYS A 93 2.32 -4.84 -4.18
C LYS A 93 2.69 -3.66 -5.06
N SER A 94 2.46 -2.46 -4.55
CA SER A 94 2.86 -1.19 -5.18
C SER A 94 3.48 -0.27 -4.14
N ASP A 95 4.04 0.87 -4.57
CA ASP A 95 4.63 1.84 -3.65
C ASP A 95 3.59 2.39 -2.65
N ASN A 96 2.33 2.48 -3.07
CA ASN A 96 1.23 3.00 -2.27
C ASN A 96 0.43 1.92 -1.53
N THR A 97 0.63 0.64 -1.86
CA THR A 97 -0.15 -0.48 -1.30
C THR A 97 0.78 -1.51 -0.68
N LYS A 98 0.65 -1.73 0.64
CA LYS A 98 1.33 -2.82 1.35
C LYS A 98 0.40 -4.02 1.37
N VAL A 99 0.89 -5.19 0.98
CA VAL A 99 0.09 -6.41 1.01
C VAL A 99 0.45 -7.22 2.25
N VAL A 100 -0.55 -7.64 3.02
CA VAL A 100 -0.43 -8.48 4.21
C VAL A 100 -1.07 -9.83 3.92
N LEU A 101 -0.48 -10.91 4.43
CA LEU A 101 -1.04 -12.25 4.32
C LEU A 101 -1.83 -12.56 5.57
N VAL A 102 -3.10 -12.92 5.42
CA VAL A 102 -4.02 -13.20 6.52
C VAL A 102 -4.66 -14.56 6.30
N ASN A 103 -4.81 -15.36 7.37
CA ASN A 103 -5.54 -16.61 7.29
C ASN A 103 -7.04 -16.33 7.40
N CYS A 104 -7.82 -16.77 6.42
CA CYS A 104 -9.26 -16.65 6.48
C CYS A 104 -9.88 -17.88 7.15
N GLU A 105 -10.63 -17.68 8.24
CA GLU A 105 -11.26 -18.78 8.98
C GLU A 105 -12.34 -19.51 8.17
N ARG A 106 -13.07 -18.78 7.31
CA ARG A 106 -14.14 -19.36 6.49
C ARG A 106 -13.59 -20.13 5.29
N CYS A 107 -12.57 -19.59 4.61
CA CYS A 107 -11.94 -20.28 3.48
C CYS A 107 -10.92 -21.34 3.91
N ARG A 108 -10.37 -21.26 5.13
CA ARG A 108 -9.23 -22.06 5.60
C ARG A 108 -7.99 -21.93 4.72
N GLU A 109 -7.82 -20.76 4.11
CA GLU A 109 -6.73 -20.43 3.19
C GLU A 109 -6.09 -19.11 3.56
N VAL A 110 -4.80 -18.98 3.23
CA VAL A 110 -4.06 -17.73 3.37
C VAL A 110 -4.36 -16.84 2.17
N ILE A 111 -4.87 -15.64 2.42
CA ILE A 111 -5.20 -14.67 1.39
C ILE A 111 -4.31 -13.42 1.46
N PRO A 112 -3.98 -12.82 0.31
CA PRO A 112 -3.30 -11.52 0.27
C PRO A 112 -4.31 -10.36 0.39
N VAL A 113 -4.19 -9.57 1.45
CA VAL A 113 -4.99 -8.38 1.71
C VAL A 113 -4.20 -7.12 1.34
N PRO A 114 -4.63 -6.34 0.32
CA PRO A 114 -3.98 -5.09 -0.05
C PRO A 114 -4.40 -3.95 0.90
N ILE A 115 -3.41 -3.34 1.55
CA ILE A 115 -3.61 -2.24 2.50
C ILE A 115 -3.04 -0.94 1.91
N PRO A 116 -3.88 0.06 1.62
CA PRO A 116 -3.42 1.34 1.09
C PRO A 116 -2.73 2.17 2.18
N LYS A 117 -1.46 2.52 1.97
CA LYS A 117 -0.63 3.26 2.94
C LYS A 117 -1.14 4.67 3.19
N ASN A 118 -1.74 5.30 2.19
CA ASN A 118 -2.18 6.70 2.27
C ASN A 118 -3.22 6.92 3.36
N TYR A 119 -4.13 5.97 3.58
CA TYR A 119 -5.16 6.09 4.61
C TYR A 119 -4.59 5.87 6.01
N ILE A 120 -3.56 5.03 6.13
CA ILE A 120 -2.89 4.80 7.42
C ILE A 120 -2.04 6.00 7.82
N ILE A 121 -1.24 6.54 6.90
CA ILE A 121 -0.30 7.64 7.19
C ILE A 121 -1.04 8.95 7.50
N LYS A 122 -2.21 9.15 6.90
CA LYS A 122 -3.04 10.35 7.11
C LYS A 122 -4.05 10.22 8.25
N SER A 123 -4.15 9.05 8.87
CA SER A 123 -5.10 8.83 9.96
C SER A 123 -4.62 9.51 11.22
N ASP A 124 -5.50 10.28 11.86
CA ASP A 124 -5.26 10.85 13.19
C ASP A 124 -5.33 9.77 14.28
N LEU A 125 -5.99 8.64 14.00
CA LEU A 125 -6.08 7.52 14.92
C LEU A 125 -4.78 6.70 14.91
N PRO A 126 -4.27 6.29 16.08
CA PRO A 126 -3.08 5.46 16.18
C PRO A 126 -3.30 4.05 15.60
N ILE A 127 -4.56 3.61 15.54
CA ILE A 127 -4.97 2.30 15.03
C ILE A 127 -6.09 2.53 14.03
N VAL A 128 -5.94 1.95 12.83
CA VAL A 128 -6.93 2.04 11.75
C VAL A 128 -7.53 0.65 11.52
N PRO A 129 -8.84 0.46 11.79
CA PRO A 129 -9.50 -0.79 11.45
C PRO A 129 -9.61 -0.93 9.93
N ILE A 130 -9.31 -2.12 9.41
CA ILE A 130 -9.35 -2.40 7.97
C ILE A 130 -10.26 -3.59 7.76
N SER A 131 -11.34 -3.38 7.02
CA SER A 131 -12.21 -4.46 6.57
C SER A 131 -11.93 -4.74 5.10
N TYR A 132 -11.79 -6.01 4.74
CA TYR A 132 -11.53 -6.44 3.38
C TYR A 132 -12.51 -7.53 2.96
N VAL A 133 -13.19 -7.33 1.83
CA VAL A 133 -14.09 -8.32 1.25
C VAL A 133 -13.33 -9.15 0.23
N HIS A 134 -13.42 -10.47 0.35
CA HIS A 134 -12.87 -11.38 -0.65
C HIS A 134 -13.87 -12.47 -1.01
N SER A 135 -13.63 -13.10 -2.16
CA SER A 135 -14.41 -14.23 -2.65
C SER A 135 -13.66 -15.54 -2.39
N ASN A 136 -14.39 -16.59 -2.00
CA ASN A 136 -13.85 -17.94 -1.92
C ASN A 136 -13.69 -18.53 -3.34
N SER A 137 -12.54 -19.15 -3.61
CA SER A 137 -12.26 -19.90 -4.84
C SER A 137 -13.21 -21.10 -5.01
N HIS A 138 -13.59 -21.76 -3.91
CA HIS A 138 -14.34 -23.01 -3.92
C HIS A 138 -15.85 -22.84 -3.82
N MET A 139 -16.35 -21.88 -3.03
CA MET A 139 -17.78 -21.81 -2.67
C MET A 139 -18.53 -20.60 -3.25
N LYS A 140 -17.89 -19.75 -4.07
CA LYS A 140 -18.46 -18.50 -4.61
C LYS A 140 -19.11 -17.58 -3.55
N ASP A 141 -18.77 -17.79 -2.28
CA ASP A 141 -19.22 -16.98 -1.16
C ASP A 141 -18.30 -15.76 -1.00
N GLN A 142 -18.89 -14.61 -0.72
CA GLN A 142 -18.17 -13.37 -0.43
C GLN A 142 -18.32 -13.04 1.04
N HIS A 143 -17.20 -12.81 1.71
CA HIS A 143 -17.20 -12.41 3.11
C HIS A 143 -16.10 -11.42 3.43
N CYS A 144 -16.28 -10.73 4.55
CA CYS A 144 -15.34 -9.79 5.08
C CYS A 144 -14.36 -10.45 6.05
N ILE A 145 -13.15 -9.92 6.06
CA ILE A 145 -12.17 -10.06 7.13
C ILE A 145 -12.04 -8.68 7.78
N THR A 146 -12.01 -8.66 9.10
CA THR A 146 -11.95 -7.46 9.95
C THR A 146 -10.84 -7.59 10.96
#